data_AF-A0A520J4M0-F1
#
_entry.id   AF-A0A520J4M0-F1
#
_cell.length_a   1.000
_cell.length_b   1.000
_cell.length_c   1.000
_cell.angle_alpha   90.00
_cell.angle_beta   90.00
_cell.angle_gamma   90.00
#
_symmetry.space_group_name_H-M   'P 1'
#
loop_
_entity.id
_entity.type
_entity.pdbx_description
1 polymer ?
#
loop_
_entity_poly.entity_id
_entity_poly.type
_entity_poly.pdbx_seq_one_letter_code
_entity_poly.pdbx_strand_id
1 'polypeptide(L)'
;MAAPVNILHLHSSFDLGGKEARAVRLMNAFGDRAKHTIVSGVPDALGAQASIAKGIRYEIAQNPPPLTGKPSVARYEAIAQYMRRFDLVLSYNWGAIDGAMARRAFGKGAPPLVHHEDGFNADEAGGLKIERNIYRRLALGAAHALA
;
A
#
# COMPACT_ATOMS: atom_id res chain seq x y z
N MET A 1 -11.04 -24.49 -9.20
CA MET A 1 -10.10 -23.68 -8.40
C MET A 1 -10.79 -22.38 -8.05
N ALA A 2 -10.62 -21.86 -6.84
CA ALA A 2 -11.16 -20.55 -6.45
C ALA A 2 -10.56 -19.46 -7.35
N ALA A 3 -11.30 -18.37 -7.57
CA ALA A 3 -10.77 -17.23 -8.32
C ALA A 3 -9.53 -16.65 -7.59
N PRO A 4 -8.50 -16.20 -8.34
CA PRO A 4 -7.33 -15.57 -7.73
C PRO A 4 -7.72 -14.34 -6.92
N VAL A 5 -7.09 -14.15 -5.76
CA VAL A 5 -7.30 -12.98 -4.89
C VAL A 5 -6.70 -11.75 -5.57
N ASN A 6 -7.47 -10.66 -5.68
CA ASN A 6 -7.00 -9.39 -6.22
C ASN A 6 -6.42 -8.51 -5.10
N ILE A 7 -5.11 -8.33 -5.11
CA ILE A 7 -4.35 -7.66 -4.04
C ILE A 7 -3.83 -6.31 -4.54
N LEU A 8 -4.16 -5.24 -3.82
CA LEU A 8 -3.61 -3.91 -4.03
C LEU A 8 -2.38 -3.68 -3.15
N HIS A 9 -1.29 -3.21 -3.73
CA HIS A 9 -0.07 -2.80 -3.04
C HIS A 9 0.10 -1.29 -3.12
N LEU A 10 0.10 -0.59 -1.98
CA LEU A 10 0.27 0.85 -1.88
C LEU A 10 1.69 1.19 -1.41
N HIS A 11 2.55 1.64 -2.33
CA HIS A 11 3.92 2.05 -2.04
C HIS A 11 4.11 3.56 -2.20
N SER A 12 5.00 4.14 -1.40
CA SER A 12 5.48 5.52 -1.62
C SER A 12 6.33 5.63 -2.89
N SER A 13 7.19 4.64 -3.12
CA SER A 13 7.94 4.37 -4.33
C SER A 13 8.08 2.86 -4.46
N PHE A 14 8.09 2.31 -5.68
CA PHE A 14 8.31 0.89 -5.93
C PHE A 14 9.70 0.62 -6.55
N ASP A 15 10.71 1.39 -6.12
CA ASP A 15 12.11 1.11 -6.42
C ASP A 15 12.69 0.07 -5.47
N LEU A 16 13.66 -0.71 -5.96
CA LEU A 16 14.20 -1.84 -5.21
C LEU A 16 14.87 -1.39 -3.90
N GLY A 17 14.18 -1.65 -2.79
CA GLY A 17 14.69 -1.57 -1.42
C GLY A 17 14.27 -2.80 -0.62
N GLY A 18 14.51 -2.79 0.71
CA GLY A 18 14.18 -3.95 1.57
C GLY A 18 12.69 -4.31 1.58
N LYS A 19 11.82 -3.30 1.68
CA LYS A 19 10.35 -3.48 1.71
C LYS A 19 9.80 -3.91 0.35
N GLU A 20 10.28 -3.31 -0.75
CA GLU A 20 9.89 -3.72 -2.10
C GLU A 20 10.37 -5.13 -2.43
N ALA A 21 11.59 -5.50 -2.03
CA ALA A 21 12.09 -6.86 -2.19
C ALA A 21 11.23 -7.88 -1.42
N ARG A 22 10.75 -7.53 -0.22
CA ARG A 22 9.81 -8.37 0.56
C ARG A 22 8.47 -8.48 -0.16
N ALA A 23 7.91 -7.38 -0.64
CA ALA A 23 6.66 -7.36 -1.38
C ALA A 23 6.74 -8.23 -2.64
N VAL A 24 7.82 -8.12 -3.41
CA VAL A 24 8.08 -8.94 -4.60
C VAL A 24 8.22 -10.43 -4.25
N ARG A 25 8.94 -10.77 -3.16
CA ARG A 25 9.02 -12.16 -2.69
C ARG A 25 7.64 -12.72 -2.35
N LEU A 26 6.77 -11.92 -1.75
CA LEU A 26 5.39 -12.29 -1.45
C LEU A 26 4.57 -12.51 -2.73
N MET A 27 4.67 -11.62 -3.72
CA MET A 27 4.03 -11.79 -5.04
C MET A 27 4.46 -13.10 -5.70
N ASN A 28 5.78 -13.35 -5.74
CA ASN A 28 6.35 -14.56 -6.31
C ASN A 28 5.88 -15.84 -5.57
N ALA A 29 5.71 -15.78 -4.25
CA ALA A 29 5.24 -16.90 -3.43
C ALA A 29 3.73 -17.16 -3.58
N PHE A 30 2.92 -16.13 -3.84
CA PHE A 30 1.50 -16.33 -4.11
C PHE A 30 1.26 -16.97 -5.46
N GLY A 31 2.08 -16.67 -6.47
CA GLY A 31 2.00 -17.32 -7.77
C GLY A 31 0.68 -16.99 -8.47
N ASP A 32 0.04 -18.01 -9.03
CA ASP A 32 -1.25 -17.91 -9.73
C ASP A 32 -2.47 -17.73 -8.81
N ARG A 33 -2.28 -17.86 -7.49
CA ARG A 33 -3.33 -17.69 -6.48
C ARG A 33 -3.71 -16.22 -6.27
N ALA A 34 -2.91 -15.28 -6.77
CA ALA A 34 -3.17 -13.86 -6.66
C ALA A 34 -2.95 -13.10 -7.98
N LYS A 35 -3.66 -11.99 -8.11
CA LYS A 35 -3.35 -10.91 -9.07
C LYS A 35 -2.95 -9.68 -8.25
N HIS A 36 -1.89 -9.00 -8.66
CA HIS A 36 -1.35 -7.85 -7.95
C HIS A 36 -1.55 -6.55 -8.73
N THR A 37 -2.07 -5.50 -8.09
CA THR A 37 -2.03 -4.14 -8.62
C THR A 37 -1.13 -3.31 -7.75
N ILE A 38 -0.15 -2.64 -8.35
CA ILE A 38 0.90 -1.91 -7.63
C ILE A 38 0.70 -0.41 -7.88
N VAL A 39 0.57 0.34 -6.79
CA VAL A 39 0.59 1.80 -6.79
C VAL A 39 1.94 2.27 -6.28
N SER A 40 2.59 3.12 -7.07
CA SER A 40 3.75 3.90 -6.63
C SER A 40 3.36 5.37 -6.48
N GLY A 41 3.63 5.97 -5.33
CA GLY A 41 3.46 7.41 -5.09
C GLY A 41 4.39 8.27 -5.95
N VAL A 42 5.48 7.69 -6.47
CA VAL A 42 6.38 8.30 -7.45
C VAL A 42 6.24 7.50 -8.76
N PRO A 43 5.58 8.04 -9.81
CA PRO A 43 5.17 7.28 -10.99
C PRO A 43 6.27 6.44 -11.65
N ASP A 44 7.49 6.97 -11.75
CA ASP A 44 8.61 6.32 -12.44
C ASP A 44 9.47 5.44 -11.53
N ALA A 45 9.23 5.48 -10.22
CA ALA A 45 9.96 4.68 -9.24
C ALA A 45 9.39 3.26 -9.20
N LEU A 46 9.74 2.45 -10.20
CA LEU A 46 9.20 1.10 -10.42
C LEU A 46 10.30 0.02 -10.49
N GLY A 47 11.53 0.31 -10.09
CA GLY A 47 12.69 -0.57 -10.27
C GLY A 47 12.52 -1.98 -9.68
N ALA A 48 11.73 -2.15 -8.63
CA ALA A 48 11.49 -3.47 -8.02
C ALA A 48 10.71 -4.43 -8.94
N GLN A 49 9.97 -3.93 -9.93
CA GLN A 49 9.22 -4.77 -10.86
C GLN A 49 10.11 -5.74 -11.63
N ALA A 50 11.39 -5.39 -11.84
CA ALA A 50 12.36 -6.25 -12.52
C ALA A 50 12.64 -7.57 -11.76
N SER A 51 12.30 -7.63 -10.47
CA SER A 51 12.46 -8.83 -9.63
C SER A 51 11.19 -9.69 -9.55
N ILE A 52 10.09 -9.27 -10.17
CA ILE A 52 8.86 -10.05 -10.24
C ILE A 52 9.08 -11.22 -11.21
N ALA A 53 8.80 -12.44 -10.76
CA ALA A 53 9.03 -13.65 -11.53
C ALA A 53 8.12 -13.71 -12.77
N LYS A 54 8.62 -14.33 -13.85
CA LYS A 54 7.81 -14.58 -15.05
C LYS A 54 6.57 -15.40 -14.69
N GLY A 55 5.42 -15.00 -15.23
CA GLY A 55 4.13 -15.67 -15.01
C GLY A 55 3.33 -15.15 -13.82
N ILE A 56 3.90 -14.28 -12.97
CA ILE A 56 3.13 -13.58 -11.93
C ILE A 56 2.20 -12.56 -12.59
N ARG A 57 0.92 -12.59 -12.19
CA ARG A 57 -0.09 -11.66 -12.71
C ARG A 57 0.00 -10.35 -11.94
N TYR A 58 0.55 -9.32 -12.55
CA TYR A 58 0.58 -8.00 -11.95
C TYR A 58 0.28 -6.89 -12.97
N GLU A 59 -0.13 -5.73 -12.47
CA GLU A 59 -0.26 -4.50 -13.22
C GLU A 59 0.23 -3.30 -12.38
N ILE A 60 0.81 -2.31 -13.05
CA ILE A 60 1.08 -1.00 -12.43
C ILE A 60 -0.16 -0.14 -12.60
N ALA A 61 -0.70 0.35 -11.48
CA ALA A 61 -1.88 1.19 -11.45
C ALA A 61 -1.69 2.46 -12.29
N GLN A 62 -2.57 2.66 -13.27
CA GLN A 62 -2.62 3.89 -14.04
C GLN A 62 -3.49 4.92 -13.32
N ASN A 63 -2.97 6.12 -13.11
CA ASN A 63 -3.65 7.25 -12.46
C ASN A 63 -4.33 6.89 -11.11
N PRO A 64 -3.61 6.30 -10.14
CA PRO A 64 -4.17 6.05 -8.81
C PRO A 64 -4.47 7.38 -8.08
N PRO A 65 -5.41 7.38 -7.13
CA PRO A 65 -5.60 8.55 -6.26
C PRO A 65 -4.30 8.85 -5.50
N PRO A 66 -3.93 10.13 -5.29
CA PRO A 66 -2.67 10.46 -4.64
C PRO A 66 -2.61 9.90 -3.21
N LEU A 67 -1.54 9.15 -2.89
CA LEU A 67 -1.31 8.58 -1.56
C LEU A 67 -0.65 9.54 -0.57
N THR A 68 -0.23 10.70 -1.05
CA THR A 68 0.44 11.74 -0.27
C THR A 68 -0.21 13.09 -0.49
N GLY A 69 -0.16 13.94 0.53
CA GLY A 69 -0.58 15.34 0.47
C GLY A 69 -1.29 15.78 1.74
N LYS A 70 -1.85 16.99 1.75
CA LYS A 70 -2.59 17.52 2.92
C LYS A 70 -3.88 16.71 3.18
N PRO A 71 -4.26 16.42 4.43
CA PRO A 71 -5.50 15.72 4.73
C PRO A 71 -6.71 16.30 3.99
N SER A 72 -7.46 15.45 3.30
CA SER A 72 -8.61 15.85 2.48
C SER A 72 -9.67 14.76 2.45
N VAL A 73 -10.91 15.12 2.77
CA VAL A 73 -12.07 14.22 2.75
C VAL A 73 -12.24 13.60 1.36
N ALA A 74 -12.25 14.44 0.31
CA ALA A 74 -12.40 13.97 -1.07
C ALA A 74 -11.27 13.02 -1.49
N ARG A 75 -10.03 13.26 -1.03
CA ARG A 75 -8.90 12.38 -1.36
C ARG A 75 -9.04 11.02 -0.65
N TYR A 76 -9.35 11.03 0.64
CA TYR A 76 -9.56 9.79 1.39
C TYR A 76 -10.75 9.00 0.87
N GLU A 77 -11.80 9.67 0.42
CA GLU A 77 -12.93 9.01 -0.24
C GLU A 77 -12.48 8.35 -1.55
N ALA A 78 -11.73 9.06 -2.40
CA ALA A 78 -11.21 8.52 -3.65
C ALA A 78 -10.27 7.31 -3.43
N ILE A 79 -9.39 7.38 -2.42
CA ILE A 79 -8.54 6.24 -2.03
C ILE A 79 -9.43 5.07 -1.57
N ALA A 80 -10.42 5.30 -0.72
CA ALA A 80 -11.32 4.24 -0.27
C ALA A 80 -12.12 3.63 -1.42
N GLN A 81 -12.70 4.44 -2.31
CA GLN A 81 -13.40 3.98 -3.51
C GLN A 81 -12.49 3.13 -4.40
N TYR A 82 -11.23 3.54 -4.58
CA TYR A 82 -10.25 2.77 -5.34
C TYR A 82 -9.94 1.41 -4.66
N MET A 83 -9.75 1.40 -3.34
CA MET A 83 -9.49 0.18 -2.56
C MET A 83 -10.64 -0.84 -2.63
N ARG A 84 -11.90 -0.41 -2.75
CA ARG A 84 -13.08 -1.31 -2.81
C ARG A 84 -13.09 -2.27 -4.01
N ARG A 85 -12.23 -2.05 -5.00
CA ARG A 85 -12.08 -2.90 -6.20
C ARG A 85 -11.26 -4.17 -5.95
N PHE A 86 -10.73 -4.32 -4.74
CA PHE A 86 -9.75 -5.34 -4.37
C PHE A 86 -10.25 -6.17 -3.19
N ASP A 87 -9.74 -7.39 -3.08
CA ASP A 87 -10.06 -8.31 -1.98
C ASP A 87 -9.17 -8.06 -0.75
N LEU A 88 -7.97 -7.52 -0.97
CA LEU A 88 -6.97 -7.24 0.06
C LEU A 88 -6.15 -6.00 -0.32
N VAL A 89 -5.86 -5.15 0.66
CA VAL A 89 -4.94 -4.01 0.52
C VAL A 89 -3.73 -4.20 1.41
N LEU A 90 -2.55 -4.11 0.82
CA LEU A 90 -1.27 -4.06 1.51
C LEU A 90 -0.71 -2.64 1.38
N SER A 91 -0.45 -1.98 2.50
CA SER A 91 0.16 -0.63 2.51
C SER A 91 1.49 -0.67 3.23
N TYR A 92 2.47 0.10 2.75
CA TYR A 92 3.85 0.01 3.21
C TYR A 92 4.36 1.36 3.71
N ASN A 93 4.80 1.38 4.97
CA ASN A 93 5.45 2.49 5.64
C ASN A 93 4.64 3.80 5.65
N TRP A 94 5.28 4.86 6.16
CA TRP A 94 4.68 6.19 6.27
C TRP A 94 4.10 6.70 4.95
N GLY A 95 4.81 6.52 3.83
CA GLY A 95 4.37 7.12 2.56
C GLY A 95 3.11 6.51 1.94
N ALA A 96 2.57 5.42 2.50
CA ALA A 96 1.29 4.84 2.09
C ALA A 96 0.25 4.76 3.23
N ILE A 97 0.52 5.41 4.37
CA ILE A 97 -0.36 5.36 5.55
C ILE A 97 -1.74 5.99 5.32
N ASP A 98 -1.87 6.86 4.31
CA ASP A 98 -3.16 7.43 3.88
C ASP A 98 -4.16 6.36 3.42
N GLY A 99 -3.70 5.17 2.99
CA GLY A 99 -4.59 4.03 2.75
C GLY A 99 -5.31 3.57 4.03
N ALA A 100 -4.60 3.49 5.15
CA ALA A 100 -5.19 3.16 6.45
C ALA A 100 -6.12 4.27 6.95
N MET A 101 -5.74 5.54 6.77
CA MET A 101 -6.60 6.67 7.11
C MET A 101 -7.88 6.71 6.25
N ALA A 102 -7.77 6.42 4.95
CA ALA A 102 -8.92 6.33 4.06
C ALA A 102 -9.87 5.21 4.51
N ARG A 103 -9.35 4.05 4.89
CA ARG A 103 -10.15 2.97 5.48
C ARG A 103 -10.82 3.40 6.79
N ARG A 104 -10.13 4.15 7.65
CA ARG A 104 -10.71 4.71 8.88
C ARG A 104 -11.88 5.64 8.58
N ALA A 105 -11.68 6.59 7.68
CA ALA A 105 -12.66 7.63 7.37
C ALA A 105 -13.86 7.09 6.56
N PHE A 106 -13.63 6.11 5.69
CA PHE A 106 -14.62 5.58 4.73
C PHE A 106 -14.71 4.05 4.75
N GLY A 107 -14.83 3.46 5.95
CA GLY A 107 -14.71 2.02 6.16
C GLY A 107 -15.82 1.16 5.54
N LYS A 108 -16.96 1.72 5.15
CA LYS A 108 -18.06 0.95 4.55
C LYS A 108 -17.60 0.31 3.23
N GLY A 109 -17.67 -1.03 3.18
CA GLY A 109 -17.25 -1.83 2.03
C GLY A 109 -15.74 -1.84 1.78
N ALA A 110 -14.92 -1.24 2.65
CA ALA A 110 -13.47 -1.27 2.49
C ALA A 110 -12.93 -2.69 2.75
N PRO A 111 -12.00 -3.19 1.92
CA PRO A 111 -11.42 -4.51 2.13
C PRO A 111 -10.58 -4.57 3.42
N PRO A 112 -10.20 -5.79 3.86
CA PRO A 112 -9.11 -5.96 4.80
C PRO A 112 -7.86 -5.20 4.32
N LEU A 113 -7.24 -4.46 5.23
CA LEU A 113 -6.01 -3.71 4.98
C LEU A 113 -4.94 -4.14 5.97
N VAL A 114 -3.79 -4.58 5.45
CA VAL A 114 -2.60 -4.90 6.26
C VAL A 114 -1.57 -3.80 6.04
N HIS A 115 -1.18 -3.12 7.12
CA HIS A 115 -0.13 -2.13 7.08
C HIS A 115 1.20 -2.80 7.43
N HIS A 116 2.23 -2.56 6.63
CA HIS A 116 3.57 -3.10 6.81
C HIS A 116 4.51 -1.98 7.25
N GLU A 117 5.22 -2.17 8.34
CA GLU A 117 6.25 -1.23 8.82
C GLU A 117 7.64 -1.88 8.72
N ASP A 118 8.35 -1.59 7.64
CA ASP A 118 9.68 -2.11 7.35
C ASP A 118 10.75 -1.02 7.52
N GLY A 119 11.60 -1.19 8.54
CA GLY A 119 12.78 -0.36 8.79
C GLY A 119 12.49 1.11 9.07
N PHE A 120 13.56 1.90 9.24
CA PHE A 120 13.46 3.36 9.34
C PHE A 120 13.43 3.96 7.94
N ASN A 121 12.49 4.85 7.66
CA ASN A 121 12.54 5.62 6.43
C ASN A 121 13.66 6.68 6.55
N ALA A 122 14.32 7.04 5.45
CA ALA A 122 15.43 8.00 5.45
C ALA A 122 15.03 9.37 6.05
N ASP A 123 13.73 9.72 5.99
CA ASP A 123 13.14 10.92 6.56
C ASP A 123 12.84 10.83 8.07
N GLU A 124 13.05 9.68 8.71
CA GLU A 124 12.93 9.47 10.16
C GLU A 124 14.30 9.47 10.86
N ALA A 125 15.41 9.54 10.11
CA ALA A 125 16.78 9.61 10.64
C ALA A 125 17.04 10.84 11.52
N GLY A 126 16.27 11.93 11.33
CA GLY A 126 16.37 13.17 12.10
C GLY A 126 15.44 13.27 13.33
N GLY A 127 14.69 12.21 13.65
CA GLY A 127 13.77 12.16 14.79
C GLY A 127 12.30 11.98 14.42
N LEU A 128 11.52 11.44 15.36
CA LEU A 128 10.09 11.19 15.18
C LEU A 128 9.29 12.50 15.29
N LYS A 129 8.56 12.87 14.24
CA LYS A 129 7.64 14.00 14.26
C LYS A 129 6.38 13.64 15.05
N ILE A 130 6.03 14.46 16.04
CA ILE A 130 4.86 14.22 16.91
C ILE A 130 3.57 14.12 16.10
N GLU A 131 3.41 14.97 15.07
CA GLU A 131 2.22 14.95 14.22
C GLU A 131 2.07 13.61 13.48
N ARG A 132 3.20 13.05 13.01
CA ARG A 132 3.20 11.74 12.35
C ARG A 132 2.82 10.62 13.30
N ASN A 133 3.28 10.68 14.55
CA ASN A 133 2.93 9.68 15.57
C ASN A 133 1.43 9.73 15.91
N ILE A 134 0.87 10.93 16.07
CA ILE A 134 -0.58 11.10 16.30
C ILE A 134 -1.36 10.56 15.09
N TYR A 135 -0.95 10.92 13.87
CA TYR A 135 -1.60 10.44 12.66
C TYR A 135 -1.54 8.91 12.54
N ARG A 136 -0.38 8.31 12.79
CA ARG A 136 -0.17 6.85 12.79
C ARG A 136 -1.10 6.18 13.78
N ARG A 137 -1.20 6.70 15.01
CA ARG A 137 -2.10 6.17 16.03
C ARG A 137 -3.58 6.23 15.61
N LEU A 138 -3.99 7.30 14.92
CA LEU A 138 -5.35 7.40 14.39
C LEU A 138 -5.57 6.41 13.24
N ALA A 139 -4.71 6.42 12.23
CA ALA A 139 -4.84 5.64 11.01
C ALA A 139 -4.80 4.12 11.26
N LEU A 140 -3.80 3.65 12.03
CA LEU A 140 -3.57 2.22 12.24
C LEU A 140 -4.64 1.54 13.10
N GLY A 141 -5.40 2.28 13.90
CA GLY A 141 -6.56 1.73 14.59
C GLY A 141 -7.65 1.19 13.65
N ALA A 142 -7.57 1.53 12.36
CA ALA A 142 -8.43 0.98 11.32
C ALA A 142 -7.70 0.02 10.38
N ALA A 143 -6.45 -0.37 10.63
CA ALA A 143 -5.84 -1.49 9.91
C ALA A 143 -6.47 -2.81 10.39
N HIS A 144 -6.61 -3.78 9.50
CA HIS A 144 -7.06 -5.12 9.87
C HIS A 144 -5.95 -5.92 10.55
N ALA A 145 -4.70 -5.69 10.14
CA ALA A 145 -3.50 -6.18 10.81
C ALA A 145 -2.31 -5.24 10.57
N LEU A 146 -1.30 -5.35 11.45
CA LEU A 146 0.01 -4.70 11.33
C LEU A 146 1.07 -5.82 11.17
N ALA A 147 1.99 -5.65 10.21
CA ALA A 147 2.99 -6.64 9.84
C ALA A 147 4.40 -6.04 9.74
#